data_AF-A0AAU6JN75-F1
#
_entry.id   AF-A0AAU6JN75-F1
#
_cell.length_a   1.000
_cell.length_b   1.000
_cell.length_c   1.000
_cell.angle_alpha   90.00
_cell.angle_beta   90.00
_cell.angle_gamma   90.00
#
_symmetry.space_group_name_H-M   'P 1'
#
loop_
_entity.id
_entity.type
_entity.pdbx_description
1 polymer ?
#
loop_
_entity_poly.entity_id
_entity_poly.type
_entity_poly.pdbx_seq_one_letter_code
_entity_poly.pdbx_strand_id
1 'polypeptide(L)'
;MYPDHTSPAPEGRALDVHIPTPIQPVLAAPAPLVPVQPGTVPAVASVVLPDGRVVTGYAIDPVRPEPVAAPPAVSRAAVNVALGGVGFLAVCGGLLLLTTFVAALTALITQLITLAAIIFGGWIAVQIFSGSGHRGGTTVNIRKAVIKRNKFYG
;
A
#
# COMPACT_ATOMS: atom_id res chain seq x y z
N MET A 1 -20.12 56.59 -87.15
CA MET A 1 -21.57 56.34 -87.01
C MET A 1 -21.81 54.85 -87.17
N TYR A 2 -21.89 54.11 -86.05
CA TYR A 2 -22.62 52.85 -85.93
C TYR A 2 -22.89 52.65 -84.42
N PRO A 3 -24.14 52.38 -84.00
CA PRO A 3 -24.50 52.31 -82.59
C PRO A 3 -24.17 50.93 -82.00
N ASP A 4 -23.68 50.94 -80.76
CA ASP A 4 -23.60 49.74 -79.92
C ASP A 4 -25.02 49.32 -79.52
N HIS A 5 -25.43 48.14 -79.98
CA HIS A 5 -26.69 47.52 -79.60
C HIS A 5 -26.49 46.69 -78.34
N THR A 6 -26.93 47.21 -77.20
CA THR A 6 -27.09 46.44 -75.96
C THR A 6 -28.27 45.46 -76.13
N SER A 7 -27.97 44.16 -76.13
CA SER A 7 -29.00 43.12 -76.23
C SER A 7 -29.82 43.04 -74.93
N PRO A 8 -31.16 42.99 -75.00
CA PRO A 8 -32.02 42.75 -73.83
C PRO A 8 -31.86 41.33 -73.29
N ALA A 9 -31.84 41.20 -71.96
CA ALA A 9 -31.81 39.91 -71.27
C ALA A 9 -33.20 39.21 -71.36
N PRO A 10 -33.26 37.88 -71.56
CA PRO A 10 -34.54 37.17 -71.64
C PRO A 10 -35.23 37.08 -70.28
N GLU A 11 -36.52 37.41 -70.26
CA GLU A 11 -37.38 37.44 -69.09
C GLU A 11 -37.78 36.03 -68.60
N GLY A 12 -37.79 35.88 -67.28
CA GLY A 12 -38.55 34.93 -66.45
C GLY A 12 -38.96 33.57 -67.03
N ARG A 13 -38.11 32.55 -66.83
CA ARG A 13 -38.57 31.14 -66.88
C ARG A 13 -39.24 30.79 -65.55
N ALA A 14 -40.57 30.74 -65.54
CA ALA A 14 -41.33 30.14 -64.44
C ALA A 14 -40.88 28.68 -64.27
N LEU A 15 -40.42 28.32 -63.07
CA LEU A 15 -40.07 26.95 -62.72
C LEU A 15 -41.36 26.19 -62.41
N ASP A 16 -41.64 25.10 -63.13
CA ASP A 16 -42.70 24.17 -62.75
C ASP A 16 -42.36 23.56 -61.38
N VAL A 17 -43.08 24.00 -60.36
CA VAL A 17 -42.96 23.45 -59.00
C VAL A 17 -43.66 22.11 -59.01
N HIS A 18 -42.89 21.03 -59.01
CA HIS A 18 -43.42 19.69 -58.90
C HIS A 18 -43.99 19.49 -57.49
N ILE A 19 -45.32 19.44 -57.36
CA ILE A 19 -45.99 19.07 -56.11
C ILE A 19 -46.12 17.54 -56.11
N PRO A 20 -45.38 16.81 -55.25
CA PRO A 20 -45.52 15.36 -55.16
C PRO A 20 -46.93 15.01 -54.70
N THR A 21 -47.60 14.12 -55.43
CA THR A 21 -48.92 13.62 -55.08
C THR A 21 -48.83 12.85 -53.76
N PRO A 22 -49.66 13.16 -52.73
CA PRO A 22 -49.63 12.42 -51.48
C PRO A 22 -50.00 10.95 -51.72
N ILE A 23 -49.07 10.04 -51.46
CA ILE A 23 -49.35 8.61 -51.43
C ILE A 23 -50.19 8.37 -50.18
N GLN A 24 -51.43 7.91 -50.36
CA GLN A 24 -52.29 7.48 -49.26
C GLN A 24 -51.52 6.45 -48.43
N PRO A 25 -51.34 6.65 -47.11
CA PRO A 25 -50.71 5.65 -46.28
C PRO A 25 -51.56 4.39 -46.34
N VAL A 26 -51.01 3.35 -46.96
CA VAL A 26 -51.56 1.99 -46.82
C VAL A 26 -51.60 1.74 -45.32
N LEU A 27 -52.81 1.46 -44.81
CA LEU A 27 -53.03 1.01 -43.42
C LEU A 27 -51.97 -0.04 -43.11
N ALA A 28 -50.97 0.35 -42.32
CA ALA A 28 -49.88 -0.52 -41.94
C ALA A 28 -50.49 -1.62 -41.07
N ALA A 29 -50.70 -2.80 -41.67
CA ALA A 29 -51.02 -3.98 -40.92
C ALA A 29 -49.89 -4.19 -39.90
N PRO A 30 -50.18 -4.44 -38.62
CA PRO A 30 -49.15 -4.72 -37.62
C PRO A 30 -48.30 -5.87 -38.14
N ALA A 31 -46.99 -5.63 -38.29
CA ALA A 31 -46.06 -6.68 -38.66
C ALA A 31 -46.17 -7.81 -37.61
N PRO A 32 -46.19 -9.09 -38.01
CA PRO A 32 -46.28 -10.20 -37.08
C PRO A 32 -45.17 -10.09 -36.02
N LEU A 33 -45.54 -10.13 -34.74
CA LEU A 33 -44.60 -10.17 -33.64
C LEU A 33 -43.87 -11.52 -33.67
N VAL A 34 -42.71 -11.55 -34.33
CA VAL A 34 -41.84 -12.73 -34.33
C VAL A 34 -41.09 -12.77 -32.98
N PRO A 35 -41.18 -13.87 -32.22
CA PRO A 35 -40.40 -14.02 -31.00
C PRO A 35 -38.90 -13.93 -31.31
N VAL A 36 -38.22 -12.95 -30.71
CA VAL A 36 -36.76 -12.86 -30.75
C VAL A 36 -36.20 -14.03 -29.90
N GLN A 37 -35.51 -14.96 -30.56
CA GLN A 37 -34.79 -16.03 -29.86
C GLN A 37 -33.67 -15.42 -28.99
N PRO A 38 -33.62 -15.72 -27.68
CA PRO A 38 -32.52 -15.27 -26.82
C PRO A 38 -31.23 -15.96 -27.27
N GLY A 39 -30.33 -15.19 -27.90
CA GLY A 39 -29.01 -15.67 -28.33
C GLY A 39 -28.62 -15.29 -29.76
N THR A 40 -29.56 -14.83 -30.60
CA THR A 40 -29.25 -14.28 -31.92
C THR A 40 -29.72 -12.83 -31.98
N VAL A 41 -28.80 -11.88 -31.82
CA VAL A 41 -29.12 -10.47 -32.08
C VAL A 41 -29.17 -10.33 -33.61
N PRO A 42 -30.33 -9.97 -34.20
CA PRO A 42 -30.39 -9.76 -35.65
C PRO A 42 -29.41 -8.65 -36.03
N ALA A 43 -28.51 -8.91 -36.97
CA ALA A 43 -27.52 -7.93 -37.42
C ALA A 43 -28.18 -6.61 -37.89
N VAL A 44 -29.41 -6.70 -38.40
CA VAL A 44 -30.24 -5.57 -38.81
C VAL A 44 -31.70 -5.83 -38.41
N ALA A 45 -32.35 -4.84 -37.80
CA ALA A 45 -33.78 -4.88 -37.48
C ALA A 45 -34.45 -3.55 -37.88
N SER A 46 -35.55 -3.62 -38.62
CA SER A 46 -36.32 -2.44 -39.04
C SER A 46 -37.71 -2.44 -38.39
N VAL A 47 -38.10 -1.34 -37.75
CA VAL A 47 -39.43 -1.17 -37.14
C VAL A 47 -40.09 0.07 -37.72
N VAL A 48 -41.35 -0.07 -38.14
CA VAL A 48 -42.19 1.04 -38.61
C VAL A 48 -42.91 1.64 -37.40
N LEU A 49 -42.68 2.92 -37.14
CA LEU A 49 -43.34 3.66 -36.07
C LEU A 49 -44.77 4.09 -36.49
N PRO A 50 -45.65 4.38 -35.52
CA PRO A 50 -47.04 4.78 -35.78
C PRO A 50 -47.19 6.07 -36.61
N ASP A 51 -46.13 6.86 -36.70
CA ASP A 51 -46.03 8.09 -37.49
C ASP A 51 -45.54 7.84 -38.93
N GLY A 52 -45.41 6.57 -39.34
CA GLY A 52 -44.97 6.16 -40.67
C GLY A 52 -43.46 6.15 -40.87
N ARG A 53 -42.65 6.49 -39.85
CA ARG A 53 -41.19 6.49 -39.95
C ARG A 53 -40.63 5.07 -39.80
N VAL A 54 -39.65 4.69 -40.60
CA VAL A 54 -38.95 3.40 -40.49
C VAL A 54 -37.62 3.61 -39.77
N VAL A 55 -37.45 3.00 -38.60
CA VAL A 55 -36.19 3.00 -37.84
C VAL A 55 -35.46 1.70 -38.10
N THR A 56 -34.27 1.77 -38.67
CA THR A 56 -33.39 0.62 -38.91
C THR A 56 -32.26 0.63 -37.89
N GLY A 57 -32.26 -0.35 -36.98
CA GLY A 57 -31.15 -0.61 -36.06
C GLY A 57 -30.16 -1.58 -36.67
N TYR A 58 -28.87 -1.28 -36.55
CA TYR A 58 -27.78 -2.20 -36.84
C TYR A 58 -27.19 -2.66 -35.51
N ALA A 59 -27.05 -3.97 -35.33
CA ALA A 59 -26.36 -4.50 -34.17
C ALA A 59 -24.85 -4.33 -34.37
N ILE A 60 -24.21 -3.55 -33.51
CA ILE A 60 -22.76 -3.55 -33.39
C ILE A 60 -22.43 -4.69 -32.43
N ASP A 61 -21.69 -5.69 -32.91
CA ASP A 61 -21.18 -6.75 -32.05
C ASP A 61 -20.35 -6.08 -30.94
N PRO A 62 -20.66 -6.32 -29.65
CA PRO A 62 -19.84 -5.79 -28.58
C PRO A 62 -18.46 -6.39 -28.76
N VAL A 63 -17.47 -5.53 -29.04
CA VAL A 63 -16.06 -5.90 -29.13
C VAL A 63 -15.72 -6.63 -27.84
N ARG A 64 -15.69 -7.96 -27.91
CA ARG A 64 -15.25 -8.81 -26.81
C ARG A 64 -13.78 -8.47 -26.65
N PRO A 65 -13.34 -7.87 -25.53
CA PRO A 65 -11.93 -7.68 -25.29
C PRO A 65 -11.32 -9.08 -25.35
N GLU A 66 -10.46 -9.31 -26.33
CA GLU A 66 -9.69 -10.54 -26.41
C GLU A 66 -9.02 -10.74 -25.05
N PRO A 67 -9.17 -11.90 -24.40
CA PRO A 67 -8.60 -12.11 -23.08
C PRO A 67 -7.10 -11.84 -23.16
N VAL A 68 -6.67 -10.70 -22.58
CA VAL A 68 -5.27 -10.40 -22.32
C VAL A 68 -4.70 -11.66 -21.69
N ALA A 69 -3.70 -12.23 -22.38
CA ALA A 69 -3.00 -13.49 -22.10
C ALA A 69 -3.33 -14.08 -20.72
N ALA A 70 -3.89 -15.29 -20.71
CA ALA A 70 -4.23 -16.03 -19.50
C ALA A 70 -3.10 -15.85 -18.45
N PRO A 71 -3.36 -15.16 -17.32
CA PRO A 71 -2.33 -14.96 -16.31
C PRO A 71 -1.82 -16.34 -15.89
N PRO A 72 -0.51 -16.48 -15.57
CA PRO A 72 0.05 -17.77 -15.18
C PRO A 72 -0.79 -18.37 -14.06
N ALA A 73 -0.96 -19.70 -14.08
CA ALA A 73 -1.71 -20.45 -13.09
C ALA A 73 -1.02 -20.44 -11.71
N VAL A 74 -0.76 -19.27 -11.16
CA VAL A 74 -0.32 -19.09 -9.78
C VAL A 74 -1.57 -19.01 -8.92
N SER A 75 -1.72 -20.03 -8.08
CA SER A 75 -2.76 -20.05 -7.06
C SER A 75 -2.62 -18.79 -6.19
N ARG A 76 -3.62 -17.90 -6.24
CA ARG A 76 -3.66 -16.71 -5.36
C ARG A 76 -3.61 -17.10 -3.89
N ALA A 77 -4.11 -18.28 -3.54
CA ALA A 77 -3.97 -18.84 -2.20
C ALA A 77 -2.49 -19.11 -1.86
N ALA A 78 -1.71 -19.69 -2.78
CA ALA A 78 -0.27 -19.90 -2.57
C ALA A 78 0.49 -18.57 -2.39
N VAL A 79 0.15 -17.54 -3.17
CA VAL A 79 0.76 -16.20 -3.03
C VAL A 79 0.39 -15.56 -1.70
N ASN A 80 -0.89 -15.63 -1.29
CA ASN A 80 -1.34 -15.08 -0.02
C ASN A 80 -0.74 -15.83 1.19
N VAL A 81 -0.57 -17.15 1.09
CA VAL A 81 0.09 -17.96 2.13
C VAL A 81 1.58 -17.63 2.18
N ALA A 82 2.25 -17.45 1.04
CA ALA A 82 3.65 -17.03 1.02
C ALA A 82 3.83 -15.62 1.61
N LEU A 83 3.02 -14.64 1.20
CA LEU A 83 3.06 -13.29 1.77
C LEU A 83 2.72 -13.29 3.28
N GLY A 84 1.72 -14.07 3.68
CA GLY A 84 1.31 -14.23 5.08
C GLY A 84 2.40 -14.88 5.93
N GLY A 85 3.05 -15.92 5.41
CA GLY A 85 4.16 -16.61 6.08
C GLY A 85 5.40 -15.72 6.24
N VAL A 86 5.78 -14.99 5.19
CA VAL A 86 6.88 -14.01 5.25
C VAL A 86 6.57 -12.89 6.25
N GLY A 87 5.33 -12.36 6.22
CA GLY A 87 4.89 -11.36 7.19
C GLY A 87 4.94 -11.87 8.63
N PHE A 88 4.50 -13.10 8.86
CA PHE A 88 4.55 -13.72 10.20
C PHE A 88 5.99 -13.95 10.68
N LEU A 89 6.89 -14.44 9.82
CA LEU A 89 8.31 -14.61 10.16
C LEU A 89 8.99 -13.26 10.42
N ALA A 90 8.65 -12.22 9.66
CA ALA A 90 9.18 -10.88 9.88
C ALA A 90 8.74 -10.31 11.23
N VAL A 91 7.46 -10.44 11.59
CA VAL A 91 6.92 -9.96 12.86
C VAL A 91 7.47 -10.79 14.03
N CYS A 92 7.44 -12.12 13.93
CA CYS A 92 7.91 -13.01 14.99
C CYS A 92 9.43 -12.89 15.19
N GLY A 93 10.21 -12.91 14.11
CA GLY A 93 11.65 -12.69 14.14
C GLY A 93 12.01 -11.30 14.64
N GLY A 94 11.29 -10.26 14.21
CA GLY A 94 11.46 -8.89 14.68
C GLY A 94 11.19 -8.75 16.19
N LEU A 95 10.14 -9.40 16.70
CA LEU A 95 9.82 -9.39 18.13
C LEU A 95 10.92 -10.10 18.94
N LEU A 96 11.38 -11.27 18.49
CA LEU A 96 12.49 -11.98 19.15
C LEU A 96 13.79 -11.16 19.14
N LEU A 97 14.16 -10.56 18.01
CA LEU A 97 15.34 -9.69 17.92
C LEU A 97 15.21 -8.46 18.81
N LEU A 98 14.05 -7.82 18.86
CA LEU A 98 13.80 -6.66 19.71
C LEU A 98 13.91 -7.04 21.19
N THR A 99 13.26 -8.12 21.62
CA THR A 99 13.31 -8.58 23.02
C THR A 99 14.72 -8.96 23.42
N THR A 100 15.45 -9.71 22.58
CA THR A 100 16.84 -10.10 22.87
C THR A 100 17.77 -8.90 22.89
N PHE A 101 17.60 -7.92 22.00
CA PHE A 101 18.38 -6.69 21.99
C PHE A 101 18.17 -5.88 23.28
N VAL A 102 16.92 -5.66 23.68
CA VAL A 102 16.61 -4.94 24.93
C VAL A 102 17.18 -5.68 26.14
N ALA A 103 17.00 -7.00 26.20
CA ALA A 103 17.56 -7.82 27.28
C ALA A 103 19.10 -7.73 27.34
N ALA A 104 19.77 -7.79 26.18
CA ALA A 104 21.21 -7.65 26.09
C ALA A 104 21.69 -6.26 26.53
N LEU A 105 20.97 -5.20 26.15
CA LEU A 105 21.26 -3.83 26.59
C LEU A 105 21.12 -3.69 28.10
N THR A 106 20.03 -4.21 28.69
CA THR A 106 19.83 -4.20 30.14
C THR A 106 20.92 -5.00 30.85
N ALA A 107 21.30 -6.16 30.32
CA ALA A 107 22.38 -6.98 30.89
C ALA A 107 23.73 -6.23 30.85
N LEU A 108 24.07 -5.60 29.72
CA LEU A 108 25.29 -4.80 29.58
C LEU A 108 25.32 -3.66 30.58
N ILE A 109 24.23 -2.88 30.69
CA ILE A 109 24.13 -1.78 31.66
C ILE A 109 24.27 -2.30 33.09
N THR A 110 23.59 -3.40 33.42
CA THR A 110 23.67 -4.01 34.76
C THR A 110 25.11 -4.45 35.06
N GLN A 111 25.78 -5.11 34.11
CA GLN A 111 27.18 -5.52 34.26
C GLN A 111 28.11 -4.33 34.47
N LEU A 112 27.92 -3.22 33.74
CA LEU A 112 28.71 -2.00 33.94
C LEU A 112 28.49 -1.40 35.33
N ILE A 113 27.24 -1.38 35.81
CA ILE A 113 26.91 -0.92 37.17
C ILE A 113 27.55 -1.83 38.21
N THR A 114 27.44 -3.15 38.07
CA THR A 114 28.05 -4.13 38.97
C THR A 114 29.57 -4.00 38.99
N LEU A 115 30.20 -3.85 37.82
CA LEU A 115 31.64 -3.64 37.71
C LEU A 115 32.07 -2.38 38.45
N ALA A 116 31.37 -1.25 38.21
CA ALA A 116 31.63 -0.01 38.92
C ALA A 116 31.47 -0.19 40.44
N ALA A 117 30.37 -0.81 40.88
CA ALA A 117 30.11 -1.06 42.30
C ALA A 117 31.22 -1.88 42.96
N ILE A 118 31.76 -2.89 42.29
CA ILE A 118 32.87 -3.70 42.81
C ILE A 118 34.16 -2.87 42.89
N ILE A 119 34.48 -2.07 41.87
CA ILE A 119 35.69 -1.23 41.86
C ILE A 119 35.61 -0.18 42.99
N PHE A 120 34.49 0.54 43.08
CA PHE A 120 34.28 1.56 44.11
C PHE A 120 34.18 0.94 45.51
N GLY A 121 33.40 -0.13 45.68
CA GLY A 121 33.25 -0.84 46.94
C GLY A 121 34.57 -1.44 47.43
N GLY A 122 35.35 -2.02 46.53
CA GLY A 122 36.68 -2.54 46.80
C GLY A 122 37.65 -1.43 47.23
N TRP A 123 37.67 -0.30 46.53
CA TRP A 123 38.48 0.87 46.92
C TRP A 123 38.11 1.39 48.32
N ILE A 124 36.82 1.58 48.59
CA ILE A 124 36.34 2.02 49.90
C ILE A 124 36.70 1.00 50.99
N ALA A 125 36.54 -0.29 50.71
CA ALA A 125 36.93 -1.36 51.63
C ALA A 125 38.42 -1.27 51.97
N VAL A 126 39.29 -1.11 50.96
CA VAL A 126 40.74 -0.91 51.18
C VAL A 126 41.00 0.32 52.04
N GLN A 127 40.31 1.43 51.83
CA GLN A 127 40.49 2.63 52.67
C GLN A 127 40.10 2.38 54.13
N ILE A 128 38.97 1.72 54.39
CA ILE A 128 38.50 1.40 55.74
C ILE A 128 39.40 0.36 56.43
N PHE A 129 39.75 -0.71 55.73
CA PHE A 129 40.60 -1.79 56.26
C PHE A 129 42.07 -1.37 56.39
N SER A 130 42.61 -0.56 55.48
CA SER A 130 43.99 -0.07 55.55
C SER A 130 44.14 1.09 56.53
N GLY A 131 43.12 1.94 56.68
CA GLY A 131 43.07 2.99 57.71
C GLY A 131 43.01 2.42 59.14
N SER A 132 42.47 1.22 59.32
CA SER A 132 42.46 0.52 60.62
C SER A 132 43.71 -0.33 60.90
N GLY A 133 44.55 -0.61 59.90
CA GLY A 133 45.80 -1.38 60.03
C GLY A 133 46.94 -0.67 60.79
N HIS A 134 46.86 0.64 61.02
CA HIS A 134 47.90 1.40 61.73
C HIS A 134 47.73 1.43 63.27
N ARG A 135 46.81 0.64 63.83
CA ARG A 135 46.61 0.48 65.30
C ARG A 135 46.98 -0.89 65.85
N GLY A 136 47.84 -1.63 65.15
CA GLY A 136 48.29 -2.97 65.56
C GLY A 136 49.70 -3.05 66.14
N GLY A 137 50.36 -1.92 66.41
CA GLY A 137 51.66 -1.92 67.08
C GLY A 137 51.49 -2.24 68.57
N THR A 138 51.89 -3.44 68.98
CA THR A 138 52.23 -3.82 70.36
C THR A 138 53.43 -3.01 70.88
N THR A 139 53.42 -1.70 70.66
CA THR A 139 54.45 -0.73 71.03
C THR A 139 53.96 0.21 72.11
N VAL A 140 52.80 -0.06 72.72
CA VAL A 140 52.37 0.58 73.95
C VAL A 140 52.65 -0.42 75.08
N ASN A 141 53.72 -0.18 75.83
CA ASN A 141 54.13 -0.83 77.09
C ASN A 141 55.32 -1.79 77.09
N ILE A 142 55.95 -2.20 75.97
CA ILE A 142 57.17 -3.03 76.11
C ILE A 142 58.32 -2.23 76.72
N ARG A 143 58.59 -0.99 76.29
CA ARG A 143 59.59 -0.12 76.95
C ARG A 143 59.24 0.23 78.40
N LYS A 144 57.95 0.47 78.71
CA LYS A 144 57.51 0.77 80.08
C LYS A 144 57.59 -0.46 80.99
N ALA A 145 57.30 -1.65 80.48
CA ALA A 145 57.37 -2.90 81.25
C ALA A 145 58.83 -3.29 81.59
N VAL A 146 59.78 -3.06 80.68
CA VAL A 146 61.21 -3.31 80.94
C VAL A 146 61.76 -2.35 82.00
N ILE A 147 61.42 -1.06 81.93
CA ILE A 147 61.83 -0.08 82.96
C ILE A 147 61.17 -0.36 84.31
N LYS A 148 59.93 -0.84 84.34
CA LYS A 148 59.22 -1.18 85.58
C LYS A 148 59.82 -2.41 86.28
N ARG A 149 60.40 -3.37 85.54
CA ARG A 149 60.99 -4.60 86.11
C ARG A 149 62.46 -4.47 86.54
N ASN A 150 63.15 -3.39 86.16
CA ASN A 150 64.60 -3.25 86.43
C ASN A 150 64.94 -2.40 87.67
N LYS A 151 63.99 -2.20 88.60
CA LYS A 151 64.26 -1.50 89.86
C LYS A 151 64.73 -2.51 90.91
N PHE A 152 65.98 -2.95 90.79
CA PHE A 152 66.68 -3.60 91.89
C PHE A 152 66.95 -2.55 92.97
N TYR A 153 66.35 -2.72 94.14
CA TYR A 153 66.84 -2.08 95.36
C TYR A 153 68.14 -2.81 95.72
N GLY A 154 69.24 -2.08 95.67
CA GLY A 154 70.55 -2.55 96.15
C GLY A 154 70.57 -2.73 97.66
#